data_AF-H3CVP9-F1
#
_entry.id   AF-H3CVP9-F1
#
_cell.length_a   1.000
_cell.length_b   1.000
_cell.length_c   1.000
_cell.angle_alpha   90.00
_cell.angle_beta   90.00
_cell.angle_gamma   90.00
#
_symmetry.space_group_name_H-M   'P 1'
#
loop_
_entity.id
_entity.type
_entity.pdbx_description
1 polymer ?
#
loop_
_entity_poly.entity_id
_entity_poly.type
_entity_poly.pdbx_seq_one_letter_code
_entity_poly.pdbx_strand_id
1 'polypeptide(L)'
;QIVSVGKHVKGYHYIMANLGFKDINLERFMHGGANVTGFQLVDFSNPMVIKLMQRWNKLDQREYPGSDTPPKYTSALTYDGVMVMAEAFRNLRRQKVDISRRGNAGDCLANPAAPWNQGVDMEIFMFSVRLR
;
A
#
# COMPACT_ATOMS: atom_id res chain seq x y z
N GLN A 1 -8.36 -23.35 -12.34
CA GLN A 1 -7.66 -24.05 -13.44
C GLN A 1 -6.59 -25.03 -12.94
N ILE A 2 -5.60 -24.64 -12.11
CA ILE A 2 -4.57 -25.58 -11.59
C ILE A 2 -5.18 -26.77 -10.84
N VAL A 3 -6.14 -26.48 -9.95
CA VAL A 3 -6.85 -27.49 -9.16
C VAL A 3 -7.67 -28.42 -10.05
N SER A 4 -8.41 -27.86 -11.02
CA SER A 4 -9.27 -28.63 -11.91
C SER A 4 -8.52 -29.57 -12.85
N VAL A 5 -7.23 -29.32 -13.13
CA VAL A 5 -6.38 -30.23 -13.92
C VAL A 5 -5.49 -31.14 -13.05
N GLY A 6 -5.73 -31.20 -11.74
CA GLY A 6 -5.01 -32.10 -10.83
C GLY A 6 -3.56 -31.70 -10.54
N LYS A 7 -3.09 -30.51 -10.92
CA LYS A 7 -1.69 -30.07 -10.72
C LYS A 7 -1.43 -29.44 -9.34
N HIS A 8 -2.25 -29.75 -8.34
CA HIS A 8 -2.09 -29.26 -6.96
C HIS A 8 -1.69 -30.38 -6.00
N VAL A 9 -1.31 -31.55 -6.54
CA VAL A 9 -0.94 -32.74 -5.78
C VAL A 9 0.52 -32.70 -5.27
N LYS A 10 0.88 -33.63 -4.38
CA LYS A 10 2.26 -33.83 -3.91
C LYS A 10 3.24 -33.94 -5.09
N GLY A 11 4.36 -33.23 -4.99
CA GLY A 11 5.40 -33.16 -6.04
C GLY A 11 5.41 -31.84 -6.81
N TYR A 12 4.36 -31.03 -6.70
CA TYR A 12 4.34 -29.66 -7.22
C TYR A 12 4.76 -28.65 -6.13
N HIS A 13 5.43 -27.58 -6.56
CA HIS A 13 5.77 -26.43 -5.72
C HIS A 13 5.44 -25.13 -6.46
N TYR A 14 4.58 -24.32 -5.86
CA TYR A 14 4.19 -23.00 -6.37
C TYR A 14 4.79 -21.89 -5.52
N ILE A 15 5.31 -20.86 -6.16
CA ILE A 15 5.73 -19.61 -5.53
C ILE A 15 4.80 -18.49 -6.02
N MET A 16 4.12 -17.83 -5.10
CA MET A 16 3.29 -16.67 -5.39
C MET A 16 4.17 -15.42 -5.37
N ALA A 17 4.46 -14.86 -6.53
CA ALA A 17 5.29 -13.68 -6.71
C ALA A 17 4.49 -12.37 -6.57
N ASN A 18 3.83 -12.20 -5.42
CA ASN A 18 3.17 -10.95 -5.04
C ASN A 18 3.47 -10.63 -3.56
N LEU A 19 3.05 -9.46 -3.10
CA LEU A 19 3.30 -8.97 -1.74
C LEU A 19 2.18 -9.30 -0.74
N GLY A 20 1.14 -10.00 -1.19
CA GLY A 20 -0.06 -10.31 -0.42
C GLY A 20 -0.37 -11.79 -0.46
N PHE A 21 0.54 -12.62 0.04
CA PHE A 21 0.32 -14.07 0.09
C PHE A 21 -0.98 -14.45 0.81
N LYS A 22 -1.31 -13.74 1.90
CA LYS A 22 -2.54 -13.94 2.68
C LYS A 22 -3.79 -13.32 2.04
N ASP A 23 -3.63 -12.52 0.98
CA ASP A 23 -4.75 -11.91 0.25
C ASP A 23 -5.38 -12.91 -0.75
N ILE A 24 -4.69 -14.02 -1.01
CA ILE A 24 -5.10 -15.06 -1.96
C ILE A 24 -5.88 -16.15 -1.22
N ASN A 25 -7.04 -16.55 -1.75
CA ASN A 25 -7.72 -17.74 -1.26
C ASN A 25 -6.93 -19.00 -1.68
N LEU A 26 -6.26 -19.63 -0.71
CA LEU A 26 -5.47 -20.85 -0.87
C LEU A 26 -6.21 -22.12 -0.43
N GLU A 27 -7.48 -22.05 -0.03
CA GLU A 27 -8.23 -23.18 0.52
C GLU A 27 -8.17 -24.41 -0.40
N ARG A 28 -8.27 -24.18 -1.72
CA ARG A 28 -8.24 -25.25 -2.72
C ARG A 28 -6.88 -25.92 -2.89
N PHE A 29 -5.80 -25.32 -2.39
CA PHE A 29 -4.46 -25.91 -2.39
C PHE A 29 -4.14 -26.65 -1.08
N MET A 30 -4.83 -26.32 0.03
CA MET A 30 -4.54 -26.90 1.35
C MET A 30 -4.69 -28.42 1.40
N HIS A 31 -5.57 -28.99 0.57
CA HIS A 31 -5.85 -30.43 0.54
C HIS A 31 -5.13 -31.20 -0.58
N GLY A 32 -4.39 -30.52 -1.45
CA GLY A 32 -3.72 -31.15 -2.59
C GLY A 32 -2.38 -31.80 -2.25
N GLY A 33 -1.61 -31.20 -1.33
CA GLY A 33 -0.28 -31.67 -0.96
C GLY A 33 0.87 -31.07 -1.79
N ALA A 34 0.58 -30.16 -2.72
CA ALA A 34 1.58 -29.27 -3.29
C ALA A 34 2.08 -28.26 -2.25
N ASN A 35 3.37 -27.94 -2.29
CA ASN A 35 3.92 -26.86 -1.48
C ASN A 35 3.56 -25.51 -2.13
N VAL A 36 3.04 -24.58 -1.34
CA VAL A 36 2.75 -23.22 -1.80
C VAL A 36 3.42 -22.23 -0.86
N THR A 37 4.32 -21.42 -1.41
CA THR A 37 5.05 -20.37 -0.68
C THR A 37 4.81 -19.02 -1.34
N GLY A 38 5.08 -17.93 -0.63
CA GLY A 38 4.94 -16.58 -1.18
C GLY A 38 5.46 -15.53 -0.23
N PHE A 39 5.21 -14.26 -0.55
CA PHE A 39 5.70 -13.11 0.21
C PHE A 39 4.53 -12.35 0.82
N GLN A 40 4.72 -11.91 2.06
CA GLN A 40 3.72 -11.14 2.79
C GLN A 40 4.36 -9.85 3.28
N LEU A 41 3.91 -8.72 2.74
CA LEU A 41 4.37 -7.40 3.14
C LEU A 41 3.77 -7.00 4.49
N VAL A 42 2.47 -7.25 4.68
CA VAL A 42 1.75 -6.85 5.90
C VAL A 42 1.92 -7.92 6.98
N ASP A 43 2.66 -7.58 8.03
CA ASP A 43 2.79 -8.40 9.22
C ASP A 43 1.64 -8.15 10.21
N PHE A 44 0.65 -9.05 10.21
CA PHE A 44 -0.49 -8.98 11.11
C PHE A 44 -0.16 -9.29 12.59
N SER A 45 1.07 -9.70 12.90
CA SER A 45 1.53 -9.84 14.29
C SER A 45 2.13 -8.53 14.86
N ASN A 46 2.38 -7.55 14.00
CA ASN A 46 2.89 -6.25 14.43
C ASN A 46 1.85 -5.49 15.28
N PRO A 47 2.20 -4.96 16.47
CA PRO A 47 1.27 -4.24 17.34
C PRO A 47 0.55 -3.05 16.68
N MET A 48 1.23 -2.32 15.79
CA MET A 48 0.64 -1.21 15.05
C MET A 48 -0.45 -1.70 14.09
N VAL A 49 -0.18 -2.80 13.38
CA VAL A 49 -1.14 -3.43 12.46
C VAL A 49 -2.31 -4.03 13.24
N ILE A 50 -2.08 -4.65 14.40
CA ILE A 50 -3.14 -5.16 15.28
C ILE A 50 -4.10 -4.03 15.68
N LYS A 51 -3.57 -2.87 16.07
CA LYS A 51 -4.38 -1.70 16.42
C LYS A 51 -5.17 -1.17 15.23
N LEU A 52 -4.55 -1.16 14.03
CA LEU A 52 -5.24 -0.79 12.80
C LEU A 52 -6.40 -1.75 12.50
N MET A 53 -6.16 -3.07 12.62
CA MET A 53 -7.18 -4.10 12.41
C MET A 53 -8.35 -3.98 13.39
N GLN A 54 -8.10 -3.64 14.65
CA GLN A 54 -9.17 -3.38 15.63
C GLN A 54 -10.08 -2.21 15.22
N ARG A 55 -9.53 -1.20 14.54
CA ARG A 55 -10.31 -0.08 14.00
C ARG A 55 -11.00 -0.48 12.69
N TRP A 56 -10.28 -1.16 11.80
CA TRP A 56 -10.78 -1.64 10.51
C TRP A 56 -12.03 -2.51 10.67
N ASN A 57 -11.99 -3.46 11.61
CA ASN A 57 -13.09 -4.38 11.90
C ASN A 57 -14.34 -3.69 12.49
N LYS A 58 -14.26 -2.40 12.83
CA LYS A 58 -15.39 -1.59 13.33
C LYS A 58 -15.96 -0.64 12.29
N LEU A 59 -15.42 -0.63 11.07
CA LEU A 59 -15.91 0.22 9.99
C LEU A 59 -17.27 -0.26 9.49
N ASP A 60 -18.19 0.67 9.23
CA ASP A 60 -19.47 0.38 8.58
C ASP A 60 -19.23 0.10 7.09
N GLN A 61 -19.64 -1.08 6.63
CA GLN A 61 -19.48 -1.51 5.22
C GLN A 61 -20.26 -0.63 4.24
N ARG A 62 -21.31 0.08 4.70
CA ARG A 62 -22.06 1.01 3.87
C ARG A 62 -21.23 2.25 3.53
N GLU A 63 -20.40 2.70 4.46
CA GLU A 63 -19.50 3.84 4.27
C GLU A 63 -18.16 3.39 3.66
N TYR A 64 -17.67 2.21 4.05
CA TYR A 64 -16.39 1.63 3.62
C TYR A 64 -16.58 0.23 3.01
N PRO A 65 -17.00 0.12 1.73
CA PRO A 65 -17.17 -1.16 1.07
C PRO A 65 -15.88 -2.00 1.06
N GLY A 66 -15.99 -3.29 1.39
CA GLY A 66 -14.86 -4.22 1.45
C GLY A 66 -14.05 -4.21 2.76
N SER A 67 -14.56 -3.53 3.81
CA SER A 67 -13.96 -3.54 5.15
C SER A 67 -14.25 -4.81 5.97
N ASP A 68 -14.95 -5.78 5.40
CA ASP A 68 -15.30 -7.07 5.98
C ASP A 68 -14.14 -8.09 6.00
N THR A 69 -13.13 -7.83 5.19
CA THR A 69 -11.89 -8.62 5.12
C THR A 69 -10.70 -7.74 5.50
N PRO A 70 -9.57 -8.33 5.96
CA PRO A 70 -8.35 -7.55 6.16
C PRO A 70 -7.94 -6.77 4.91
N PRO A 71 -7.36 -5.57 5.05
CA PRO A 71 -6.98 -4.76 3.92
C PRO A 71 -5.91 -5.48 3.09
N LYS A 72 -6.10 -5.47 1.77
CA LYS A 72 -5.07 -5.94 0.81
C LYS A 72 -3.77 -5.16 0.99
N TYR A 73 -2.64 -5.75 0.59
CA TYR A 73 -1.35 -5.07 0.68
C TYR A 73 -1.32 -3.69 -0.03
N THR A 74 -2.09 -3.52 -1.11
CA THR A 74 -2.25 -2.24 -1.81
C THR A 74 -2.97 -1.19 -0.97
N SER A 75 -3.99 -1.60 -0.22
CA SER A 75 -4.73 -0.72 0.69
C SER A 75 -3.88 -0.36 1.91
N ALA A 76 -3.08 -1.30 2.42
CA ALA A 76 -2.10 -1.02 3.47
C ALA A 76 -1.06 0.03 3.01
N LEU A 77 -0.50 -0.12 1.81
CA LEU A 77 0.40 0.88 1.22
C LEU A 77 -0.28 2.24 1.00
N THR A 78 -1.58 2.26 0.65
CA THR A 78 -2.35 3.50 0.50
C THR A 78 -2.49 4.22 1.85
N TYR A 79 -2.77 3.47 2.92
CA TYR A 79 -2.84 3.99 4.28
C TYR A 79 -1.50 4.61 4.71
N ASP A 80 -0.39 3.89 4.51
CA ASP A 80 0.95 4.38 4.84
C ASP A 80 1.36 5.57 3.95
N GLY A 81 0.97 5.58 2.68
CA GLY A 81 1.21 6.70 1.76
C GLY A 81 0.58 8.01 2.25
N VAL A 82 -0.64 7.95 2.79
CA VAL A 82 -1.28 9.12 3.42
C VAL A 82 -0.49 9.59 4.64
N MET A 83 0.02 8.66 5.46
CA MET A 83 0.85 9.00 6.62
C MET A 83 2.17 9.65 6.22
N VAL A 84 2.84 9.15 5.18
CA VAL A 84 4.07 9.75 4.63
C VAL A 84 3.81 11.17 4.13
N MET A 85 2.74 11.38 3.35
CA MET A 85 2.38 12.71 2.84
C MET A 85 2.08 13.69 3.98
N ALA A 86 1.27 13.27 4.96
CA ALA A 86 0.94 14.10 6.12
C ALA A 86 2.20 14.49 6.91
N GLU A 87 3.12 13.55 7.11
CA GLU A 87 4.38 13.78 7.80
C GLU A 87 5.32 14.72 7.01
N ALA A 88 5.40 14.55 5.69
CA ALA A 88 6.19 15.42 4.83
C ALA A 88 5.72 16.88 4.92
N PHE A 89 4.41 17.13 4.80
CA PHE A 89 3.85 18.47 4.95
C PHE A 89 4.02 19.03 6.36
N ARG A 90 3.93 18.18 7.39
CA ARG A 90 4.24 18.59 8.78
C ARG A 90 5.69 19.07 8.90
N ASN A 91 6.62 18.38 8.26
CA ASN A 91 8.04 18.74 8.26
C ASN A 91 8.33 20.01 7.46
N LEU A 92 7.72 20.19 6.29
CA LEU A 92 7.80 21.43 5.49
C LEU A 92 7.37 22.64 6.33
N ARG A 93 6.22 22.55 7.00
CA ARG A 93 5.73 23.60 7.89
C ARG A 93 6.66 23.85 9.07
N ARG A 94 7.20 22.79 9.70
CA ARG A 94 8.14 22.91 10.82
C ARG A 94 9.41 23.65 10.42
N GLN A 95 9.91 23.40 9.21
CA GLN A 95 11.09 24.07 8.65
C GLN A 95 10.77 25.43 8.00
N LYS A 96 9.51 25.86 8.02
CA LYS A 96 9.02 27.12 7.44
C LYS A 96 9.34 27.25 5.94
N VAL A 97 9.32 26.13 5.22
CA VAL A 97 9.48 26.13 3.75
C VAL A 97 8.15 26.56 3.13
N ASP A 98 8.18 27.67 2.38
CA ASP A 98 7.01 28.16 1.64
C ASP A 98 6.86 27.40 0.32
N ILE A 99 5.79 26.60 0.24
CA ILE A 99 5.38 25.85 -0.95
C ILE A 99 4.18 26.48 -1.65
N SER A 100 3.87 27.74 -1.36
CA SER A 100 2.78 28.45 -2.03
C SER A 100 3.12 28.68 -3.50
N ARG A 101 2.26 28.20 -4.40
CA ARG A 101 2.42 28.43 -5.83
C ARG A 101 2.02 29.86 -6.17
N ARG A 102 2.96 30.63 -6.71
CA ARG A 102 2.71 32.01 -7.19
C ARG A 102 2.12 31.98 -8.60
N GLY A 103 0.82 31.67 -8.69
CA GLY A 103 0.05 31.68 -9.94
C GLY A 103 -0.38 30.31 -10.44
N ASN A 104 -1.13 30.30 -11.55
CA ASN A 104 -1.67 29.08 -12.15
C ASN A 104 -0.57 28.22 -12.80
N ALA A 105 -0.84 26.92 -12.95
CA ALA A 105 0.14 26.01 -13.54
C ALA A 105 0.33 26.17 -15.06
N GLY A 106 -0.63 26.81 -15.73
CA GLY A 106 -0.66 26.86 -17.20
C GLY A 106 -1.12 25.54 -17.80
N ASP A 107 -0.90 25.39 -19.10
CA ASP A 107 -1.19 24.16 -19.84
C ASP A 107 -0.07 23.13 -19.61
N CYS A 108 -0.45 21.86 -19.37
CA CYS A 108 0.52 20.77 -19.26
C CYS A 108 1.25 20.48 -20.60
N LEU A 109 0.73 20.99 -21.72
CA LEU A 109 1.35 20.91 -23.05
C LEU A 109 2.16 22.16 -23.44
N ALA A 110 2.38 23.11 -22.51
CA ALA A 110 3.21 24.27 -22.76
C ALA A 110 4.61 23.87 -23.25
N ASN A 111 5.14 24.59 -24.24
CA ASN A 111 6.44 24.29 -24.85
C ASN A 111 7.31 25.57 -24.95
N PRO A 112 8.35 25.72 -24.12
CA PRO A 112 8.79 24.74 -23.12
C PRO A 112 7.87 24.72 -21.89
N ALA A 113 7.72 23.54 -21.28
CA ALA A 113 7.04 23.41 -20.01
C ALA A 113 7.87 24.10 -18.91
N ALA A 114 7.22 24.93 -18.09
CA ALA A 114 7.87 25.62 -16.99
C ALA A 114 7.71 24.81 -15.68
N PRO A 115 8.77 24.15 -15.17
CA PRO A 115 8.69 23.39 -13.92
C PRO A 115 8.46 24.31 -12.72
N TRP A 116 7.85 23.76 -11.68
CA TRP A 116 7.63 24.48 -10.43
C TRP A 116 8.76 24.20 -9.43
N ASN A 117 9.55 25.23 -9.12
CA ASN A 117 10.79 25.09 -8.35
C ASN A 117 10.60 24.46 -6.96
N GLN A 118 9.52 24.78 -6.25
CA GLN A 118 9.24 24.20 -4.92
C GLN A 118 8.89 22.70 -4.96
N GLY A 119 8.68 22.12 -6.15
CA GLY A 119 8.50 20.68 -6.30
C GLY A 119 9.70 19.87 -5.82
N VAL A 120 10.92 20.43 -5.94
CA VAL A 120 12.15 19.79 -5.45
C VAL A 120 12.18 19.74 -3.92
N ASP A 121 11.73 20.81 -3.26
CA ASP A 121 11.59 20.80 -1.80
C ASP A 121 10.59 19.75 -1.34
N MET A 122 9.44 19.61 -2.04
CA MET A 122 8.47 18.55 -1.71
C MET A 122 9.09 17.16 -1.81
N GLU A 123 9.83 16.90 -2.89
CA GLU A 123 10.51 15.63 -3.13
C GLU A 123 11.48 15.29 -1.99
N ILE A 124 12.38 16.23 -1.64
CA ILE A 124 13.36 16.06 -0.56
C ILE A 124 12.67 15.73 0.76
N PHE A 125 11.60 16.45 1.08
CA PHE A 125 10.89 16.24 2.34
C PHE A 125 10.16 14.90 2.35
N MET A 126 9.54 14.48 1.24
CA MET A 126 8.90 13.17 1.14
C MET A 126 9.89 12.03 1.33
N PHE A 127 11.07 12.09 0.68
CA PHE A 127 12.10 11.05 0.83
C PHE A 127 12.77 11.03 2.22
N SER A 128 12.73 12.15 2.94
CA SER A 128 13.27 12.22 4.31
C SER A 128 12.37 11.59 5.38
N VAL A 129 11.09 11.33 5.07
CA VAL A 129 10.13 10.81 6.04
C VAL A 129 10.50 9.39 6.46
N ARG A 130 10.51 9.16 7.77
CA ARG A 130 10.50 7.82 8.35
C ARG A 130 9.36 7.70 9.34
N LEU A 131 8.37 6.87 9.00
CA LEU A 131 7.31 6.50 9.92
C LEU A 131 7.91 5.62 11.04
N ARG A 132 7.58 5.95 12.29
CA ARG A 132 8.01 5.19 13.48
C ARG A 132 6.90 4.29 13.96
#